data_AF-A0A3C1HVG7-F1
#
_entry.id   AF-A0A3C1HVG7-F1
#
_cell.length_a   1.000
_cell.length_b   1.000
_cell.length_c   1.000
_cell.angle_alpha   90.00
_cell.angle_beta   90.00
_cell.angle_gamma   90.00
#
_symmetry.space_group_name_H-M   'P 1'
#
loop_
_entity.id
_entity.type
_entity.pdbx_description
1 polymer ?
#
loop_
_entity_poly.entity_id
_entity_poly.type
_entity_poly.pdbx_seq_one_letter_code
_entity_poly.pdbx_strand_id
1 'polypeptide(L)' 'MKKTNAMRILDGLGIEYEAAEYDDDGEHELARGAAGRMAEKLGVPAETVFKTIVMRTDT' A
#
# COMPACT_ATOMS: atom_id res chain seq x y z
N MET A 1 0.27 -14.47 4.11
CA MET A 1 -0.85 -13.55 3.80
C MET A 1 -2.09 -14.20 3.16
N LYS A 2 -3.29 -13.69 3.52
CA LYS A 2 -4.55 -13.89 2.78
C LYS A 2 -4.58 -12.94 1.57
N LYS A 3 -4.86 -13.43 0.35
CA LYS A 3 -4.91 -12.56 -0.85
C LYS A 3 -5.90 -11.40 -0.68
N THR A 4 -5.47 -10.21 -1.09
CA THR A 4 -6.32 -9.01 -1.14
C THR A 4 -7.10 -8.95 -2.45
N ASN A 5 -8.06 -8.02 -2.55
CA ASN A 5 -8.79 -7.81 -3.81
C ASN A 5 -7.88 -7.33 -4.93
N ALA A 6 -6.90 -6.47 -4.63
CA ALA A 6 -5.91 -6.01 -5.61
C ALA A 6 -5.10 -7.18 -6.19
N MET A 7 -4.62 -8.09 -5.35
CA MET A 7 -3.87 -9.28 -5.78
C MET A 7 -4.69 -10.18 -6.71
N ARG A 8 -5.97 -10.44 -6.36
CA ARG A 8 -6.86 -11.26 -7.20
C ARG A 8 -7.09 -10.65 -8.59
N ILE A 9 -7.16 -9.32 -8.67
CA ILE A 9 -7.31 -8.62 -9.96
C ILE A 9 -6.04 -8.81 -10.81
N LEU A 10 -4.85 -8.65 -10.21
CA LEU A 10 -3.57 -8.87 -10.91
C LEU A 10 -3.42 -10.32 -11.39
N ASP A 11 -3.74 -11.29 -10.53
CA ASP A 11 -3.74 -12.71 -10.87
C ASP A 11 -4.65 -13.00 -12.08
N GLY A 12 -5.87 -12.47 -12.06
CA GLY A 12 -6.87 -12.69 -13.11
C GLY A 12 -6.48 -12.07 -14.46
N LEU A 13 -5.61 -11.06 -14.44
CA LEU A 13 -5.05 -10.42 -15.63
C LEU A 13 -3.70 -11.03 -16.06
N GLY A 14 -3.12 -11.95 -15.28
CA GLY A 14 -1.79 -12.51 -15.55
C GLY A 14 -0.65 -11.49 -15.42
N ILE A 15 -0.84 -10.44 -14.60
CA ILE A 15 0.19 -9.41 -14.37
C ILE A 15 1.12 -9.90 -13.26
N GLU A 16 2.42 -9.97 -13.54
CA GLU A 16 3.42 -10.34 -12.55
C GLU A 16 3.58 -9.26 -11.47
N TYR A 17 3.68 -9.69 -10.22
CA TYR A 17 3.86 -8.80 -9.08
C TYR A 17 4.58 -9.53 -7.94
N GLU A 18 5.20 -8.74 -7.06
CA GLU A 18 5.75 -9.21 -5.78
C GLU A 18 4.93 -8.63 -4.63
N ALA A 19 4.90 -9.35 -3.50
CA ALA A 19 4.22 -8.90 -2.30
C ALA A 19 5.20 -8.92 -1.12
N ALA A 20 5.21 -7.82 -0.37
CA ALA A 20 5.96 -7.68 0.87
C ALA A 20 4.99 -7.48 2.04
N GLU A 21 5.32 -8.05 3.19
CA GLU A 21 4.55 -7.95 4.43
C GLU A 21 5.39 -7.23 5.49
N TYR A 22 4.74 -6.42 6.33
CA TYR A 22 5.35 -5.81 7.50
C TYR A 22 4.36 -5.82 8.65
N ASP A 23 4.85 -5.88 9.88
CA ASP A 23 4.01 -5.79 11.07
C ASP A 23 3.44 -4.38 11.19
N ASP A 24 2.12 -4.26 11.36
CA ASP A 24 1.44 -2.99 11.51
C ASP A 24 0.48 -2.99 12.69
N ASP A 25 0.40 -1.86 13.37
CA ASP A 25 -0.43 -1.68 14.57
C ASP A 25 -1.88 -1.28 14.23
N GLY A 26 -2.21 -1.13 12.95
CA GLY A 26 -3.52 -0.76 12.45
C GLY A 26 -3.81 0.74 12.52
N GLU A 27 -2.87 1.56 13.01
CA GLU A 27 -3.04 3.00 13.08
C GLU A 27 -2.48 3.70 11.83
N HIS A 28 -3.41 4.12 10.97
CA HIS A 28 -3.12 4.68 9.65
C HIS A 28 -3.61 6.12 9.46
N GLU A 29 -3.67 6.91 10.54
CA GLU A 29 -4.01 8.33 10.39
C GLU A 29 -3.08 9.00 9.37
N LEU A 30 -3.68 9.77 8.45
CA LEU A 30 -2.96 10.38 7.33
C LEU A 30 -1.80 11.24 7.81
N ALA A 31 -1.98 11.93 8.94
CA ALA A 31 -0.99 12.79 9.57
C ALA A 31 0.25 12.02 10.04
N ARG A 32 0.13 10.73 10.37
CA ARG A 32 1.26 9.95 10.87
C ARG A 32 2.22 9.55 9.74
N GLY A 33 1.82 9.61 8.46
CA GLY A 33 2.71 9.28 7.33
C GLY A 33 2.89 7.77 7.09
N ALA A 34 1.79 7.06 6.83
CA ALA A 34 1.79 5.60 6.63
C ALA A 34 2.77 5.11 5.56
N ALA A 35 2.94 5.85 4.45
CA ALA A 35 3.88 5.49 3.38
C ALA A 35 5.34 5.51 3.84
N GLY A 36 5.74 6.52 4.63
CA GLY A 36 7.10 6.63 5.14
C GLY A 36 7.44 5.53 6.15
N ARG A 37 6.52 5.25 7.08
CA ARG A 37 6.68 4.12 8.03
C ARG A 37 6.79 2.78 7.33
N MET A 38 5.96 2.55 6.32
CA MET A 38 6.02 1.32 5.53
C MET A 38 7.37 1.21 4.81
N ALA A 39 7.84 2.31 4.18
CA ALA A 39 9.13 2.34 3.49
C ALA A 39 10.30 1.98 4.42
N GLU A 40 10.31 2.56 5.63
CA GLU A 40 11.30 2.25 6.67
C GLU A 40 11.25 0.79 7.11
N LYS A 41 10.05 0.26 7.41
CA LYS A 41 9.87 -1.14 7.84
C LYS A 41 10.28 -2.16 6.78
N LEU A 42 10.04 -1.86 5.50
CA LEU A 42 10.38 -2.74 4.37
C LEU A 42 11.78 -2.47 3.80
N GLY A 43 12.49 -1.45 4.26
CA GLY A 43 13.82 -1.09 3.76
C GLY A 43 13.84 -0.64 2.30
N VAL A 44 12.76 -0.01 1.82
CA VAL A 44 12.64 0.48 0.43
C VAL A 44 12.74 2.01 0.36
N PRO A 45 13.24 2.59 -0.75
CA PRO A 45 13.30 4.05 -0.90
C PRO A 45 11.91 4.67 -0.89
N ALA A 46 11.69 5.70 -0.06
CA ALA A 46 10.38 6.32 0.12
C ALA A 46 9.82 6.95 -1.17
N GLU A 47 10.70 7.42 -2.07
CA GLU A 47 10.36 7.97 -3.39
C GLU A 47 9.78 6.92 -4.36
N THR A 48 9.97 5.62 -4.07
CA THR A 48 9.37 4.52 -4.83
C THR A 48 8.02 4.06 -4.25
N VAL A 49 7.58 4.68 -3.15
CA VAL A 49 6.33 4.35 -2.46
C VAL A 49 5.23 5.33 -2.85
N PHE A 50 4.11 4.79 -3.32
CA PHE A 50 2.96 5.58 -3.76
C PHE A 50 1.76 5.38 -2.84
N LYS A 51 1.05 6.48 -2.55
CA LYS A 51 -0.24 6.47 -1.83
C LYS A 51 -1.39 6.74 -2.81
N THR A 52 -2.49 6.01 -2.63
CA THR A 52 -3.73 6.26 -3.37
C THR A 52 -4.68 7.07 -2.49
N ILE A 53 -5.04 8.27 -2.94
CA ILE A 53 -5.98 9.16 -2.23
C ILE A 53 -7.26 9.24 -3.05
N VAL A 54 -8.40 9.02 -2.39
CA VAL A 54 -9.72 9.30 -2.96
C VAL A 54 -10.12 10.69 -2.50
N MET A 55 -10.42 11.57 -3.47
CA MET A 55 -10.96 12.90 -3.20
C MET A 55 -12.43 12.95 -3.53
N ARG A 56 -13.20 13.71 -2.75
CA ARG A 56 -14.59 14.04 -3.05
C ARG A 56 -14.64 15.46 -3.61
N THR A 57 -15.34 15.64 -4.72
CA THR A 57 -15.65 16.96 -5.26
C THR A 57 -17.10 17.28 -4.93
N ASP A 58 -17.33 18.36 -4.19
CA ASP A 58 -18.66 18.79 -3.75
C ASP A 58 -19.30 19.78 -4.76
N THR A 59 -19.27 19.43 -6.07
CA THR A 59 -20.03 20.17 -7.09
C THR A 59 -21.51 19.93 -6.98
#